data_AF-A0A2Z3GUU3-F1
#
_entry.id   AF-A0A2Z3GUU3-F1
#
_cell.length_a   1.000
_cell.length_b   1.000
_cell.length_c   1.000
_cell.angle_alpha   90.00
_cell.angle_beta   90.00
_cell.angle_gamma   90.00
#
_symmetry.space_group_name_H-M   'P 1'
#
loop_
_entity.id
_entity.type
_entity.pdbx_description
1 polymer ?
#
loop_
_entity_poly.entity_id
_entity_poly.type
_entity_poly.pdbx_seq_one_letter_code
_entity_poly.pdbx_strand_id
1 'polypeptide(L)'
;MSIFDKRLIDPDEGALAGALGRAMRAANRDNRYQDNRMSRDAAFWGRFSQDVLRSGGAAGRRRSCKGGRAVPEVIAGWWTDPAGRKHVRVIGRTRSRYSRARSETQLRVLPPWWHVYPEAVLGVRGARGDGERYVAACRCGAIGTPESLGWMGDTCGPCFDQLSDGGRPAGGFGQFAGWSVNLTRFGFTTDGRGLLGQGLSGAFRTVSRADGSEVTGRKRLSNHISAIAAGAGGAVVALHDGGIYRWDDGTADLEHVLRSRQVWGRVALASNATRLTLVAYQQALTVDLTADRPQYERSPAVEGVSSLRYTPDGKRLIGLTFTGELRELDVARGKAIPIRAGAFGDQPGGYAPSTEFALTADGSAALVRRQSYNPHRVLVRHVPLAGGPVVELKVPDWHQPTALAYSPDGAHAVTAETESGWVGFWDVSSGKSLGFVRAVLEDHAWRGGQAEFAPDGSAVAVSYSTGHPGHGSTVAVWPWPDVLRAAGA
;
A
#
# COMPACT_ATOMS: atom_id res chain seq x y z
N MET A 1 -14.35 3.30 1.99
CA MET A 1 -15.36 2.25 2.22
C MET A 1 -16.71 2.92 2.42
N SER A 2 -17.70 2.61 1.59
CA SER A 2 -19.06 3.12 1.76
C SER A 2 -19.64 2.66 3.10
N ILE A 3 -20.53 3.47 3.70
CA ILE A 3 -21.22 3.08 4.96
C ILE A 3 -22.15 1.90 4.74
N PHE A 4 -22.60 1.71 3.50
CA PHE A 4 -23.25 0.48 3.09
C PHE A 4 -22.51 -0.10 1.89
N ASP A 5 -22.02 -1.32 2.04
CA ASP A 5 -21.43 -2.12 0.98
C ASP A 5 -21.94 -3.55 1.16
N LYS A 6 -22.76 -4.03 0.23
CA LYS A 6 -23.31 -5.39 0.32
C LYS A 6 -23.22 -6.07 -1.03
N ARG A 7 -22.70 -7.29 -1.03
CA ARG A 7 -22.74 -8.20 -2.17
C ARG A 7 -23.88 -9.20 -2.01
N LEU A 8 -24.51 -9.52 -3.12
CA LEU A 8 -25.58 -10.50 -3.24
C LEU A 8 -25.25 -11.41 -4.42
N ILE A 9 -25.46 -12.71 -4.26
CA ILE A 9 -25.29 -13.71 -5.32
C ILE A 9 -26.68 -14.28 -5.59
N ASP A 10 -27.10 -14.25 -6.85
CA ASP A 10 -28.43 -14.63 -7.32
C ASP A 10 -29.59 -14.05 -6.48
N PRO A 11 -29.59 -12.73 -6.19
CA PRO A 11 -30.70 -12.16 -5.44
C PRO A 11 -31.98 -12.16 -6.28
N ASP A 12 -33.10 -12.47 -5.62
CA ASP A 12 -34.41 -12.11 -6.15
C ASP A 12 -34.63 -10.58 -6.11
N GLU A 13 -35.68 -10.12 -6.77
CA GLU A 13 -36.03 -8.69 -6.87
C GLU A 13 -36.27 -8.04 -5.51
N GLY A 14 -36.90 -8.75 -4.57
CA GLY A 14 -37.20 -8.24 -3.24
C GLY A 14 -35.94 -8.06 -2.40
N ALA A 15 -35.04 -9.04 -2.45
CA ALA A 15 -33.74 -9.01 -1.77
C ALA A 15 -32.88 -7.84 -2.26
N LEU A 16 -32.81 -7.64 -3.58
CA LEU A 16 -32.06 -6.53 -4.18
C LEU A 16 -32.72 -5.17 -3.86
N ALA A 17 -34.03 -5.03 -4.03
CA ALA A 17 -34.75 -3.79 -3.71
C ALA A 17 -34.61 -3.42 -2.24
N GLY A 18 -34.70 -4.40 -1.34
CA GLY A 18 -34.48 -4.22 0.09
C GLY A 18 -33.06 -3.76 0.41
N ALA A 19 -32.04 -4.30 -0.27
CA ALA A 19 -30.66 -3.86 -0.13
C ALA A 19 -30.46 -2.42 -0.62
N LEU A 20 -31.01 -2.07 -1.78
CA LEU A 20 -30.96 -0.69 -2.32
C LEU A 20 -31.64 0.32 -1.40
N GLY A 21 -32.79 -0.02 -0.83
CA GLY A 21 -33.47 0.82 0.16
C GLY A 21 -32.66 1.03 1.44
N ARG A 22 -31.97 -0.01 1.94
CA ARG A 22 -31.04 0.12 3.08
C ARG A 22 -29.83 0.97 2.72
N ALA A 23 -29.27 0.80 1.52
CA ALA A 23 -28.16 1.59 1.01
C ALA A 23 -28.52 3.08 0.93
N MET A 24 -29.72 3.41 0.45
CA MET A 24 -30.22 4.79 0.43
C MET A 24 -30.30 5.38 1.85
N ARG A 25 -30.86 4.65 2.81
CA ARG A 25 -30.96 5.11 4.21
C ARG A 25 -29.57 5.33 4.81
N ALA A 26 -28.64 4.43 4.55
CA ALA A 26 -27.25 4.56 4.99
C ALA A 26 -26.56 5.79 4.36
N ALA A 27 -26.70 5.99 3.05
CA ALA A 27 -26.18 7.16 2.35
C ALA A 27 -26.76 8.47 2.91
N ASN A 28 -28.07 8.52 3.15
CA ASN A 28 -28.72 9.70 3.75
C ASN A 28 -28.25 9.96 5.19
N ARG A 29 -27.91 8.93 5.97
CA ARG A 29 -27.36 9.08 7.33
C ARG A 29 -25.92 9.59 7.32
N ASP A 30 -25.13 9.19 6.34
CA ASP A 30 -23.75 9.69 6.13
C ASP A 30 -23.71 11.19 5.86
N ASN A 31 -24.76 11.70 5.21
CA ASN A 31 -24.84 13.10 4.85
C ASN A 31 -25.05 13.99 6.09
N ARG A 32 -23.93 14.41 6.67
CA ARG A 32 -23.85 15.22 7.89
C ARG A 32 -24.62 16.54 7.81
N TYR A 33 -24.74 17.12 6.62
CA TYR A 33 -25.41 18.41 6.42
C TYR A 33 -26.92 18.27 6.25
N GLN A 34 -27.44 17.04 6.11
CA GLN A 34 -28.85 16.70 5.91
C GLN A 34 -29.54 17.33 4.66
N ASP A 35 -28.84 18.15 3.90
CA ASP A 35 -29.30 18.70 2.62
C ASP A 35 -29.34 17.64 1.52
N ASN A 36 -30.18 17.81 0.48
CA ASN A 36 -30.17 16.92 -0.70
C ASN A 36 -30.37 15.41 -0.42
N ARG A 37 -31.10 15.05 0.65
CA ARG A 37 -31.45 13.64 0.91
C ARG A 37 -32.15 12.99 -0.27
N MET A 38 -31.80 11.75 -0.56
CA MET A 38 -32.46 10.93 -1.57
C MET A 38 -33.79 10.42 -1.02
N SER A 39 -34.87 10.61 -1.77
CA SER A 39 -36.18 10.00 -1.50
C SER A 39 -36.57 9.14 -2.70
N ARG A 40 -36.65 7.83 -2.49
CA ARG A 40 -37.06 6.80 -3.44
C ARG A 40 -37.89 5.78 -2.70
N ASP A 41 -39.05 5.45 -3.24
CA ASP A 41 -39.99 4.50 -2.64
C ASP A 41 -39.66 3.04 -3.01
N ALA A 42 -40.42 2.10 -2.46
CA ALA A 42 -40.24 0.68 -2.73
C ALA A 42 -40.49 0.35 -4.21
N ALA A 43 -41.47 1.00 -4.86
CA ALA A 43 -41.78 0.78 -6.27
C ALA A 43 -40.61 1.19 -7.20
N PHE A 44 -39.94 2.32 -6.90
CA PHE A 44 -38.73 2.73 -7.61
C PHE A 44 -37.62 1.68 -7.49
N TRP A 45 -37.34 1.19 -6.27
CA TRP A 45 -36.30 0.19 -6.07
C TRP A 45 -36.66 -1.17 -6.66
N GLY A 46 -37.95 -1.52 -6.74
CA GLY A 46 -38.44 -2.69 -7.48
C GLY A 46 -38.11 -2.60 -8.97
N ARG A 47 -38.48 -1.48 -9.62
CA ARG A 47 -38.13 -1.25 -11.04
C ARG A 47 -36.62 -1.19 -11.27
N PHE A 48 -35.87 -0.59 -10.34
CA PHE A 48 -34.41 -0.58 -10.39
C PHE A 48 -33.84 -2.01 -10.35
N SER A 49 -34.39 -2.86 -9.48
CA SER A 49 -33.95 -4.26 -9.33
C SER A 49 -34.29 -5.10 -10.56
N GLN A 50 -35.49 -4.93 -11.12
CA GLN A 50 -35.90 -5.57 -12.38
C GLN A 50 -34.95 -5.24 -13.52
N ASP A 51 -34.55 -3.97 -13.63
CA ASP A 51 -33.59 -3.54 -14.64
C ASP A 51 -32.23 -4.20 -14.43
N VAL A 52 -31.69 -4.25 -13.20
CA VAL A 52 -30.41 -4.92 -12.90
C VAL A 52 -30.47 -6.42 -13.20
N LEU A 53 -31.55 -7.10 -12.81
CA LEU A 53 -31.65 -8.55 -12.87
C LEU A 53 -32.02 -9.05 -14.28
N ARG A 54 -32.94 -8.37 -14.97
CA ARG A 54 -33.50 -8.83 -16.25
C ARG A 54 -32.94 -8.07 -17.45
N SER A 55 -33.05 -6.75 -17.44
CA SER A 55 -32.75 -5.92 -18.63
C SER A 55 -31.28 -5.50 -18.76
N GLY A 56 -30.53 -5.55 -17.66
CA GLY A 56 -29.15 -5.07 -17.55
C GLY A 56 -28.10 -6.02 -18.13
N GLY A 57 -28.52 -7.09 -18.80
CA GLY A 57 -27.64 -8.09 -19.41
C GLY A 57 -26.74 -8.82 -18.40
N ALA A 58 -25.62 -9.33 -18.90
CA ALA A 58 -24.65 -10.09 -18.11
C ALA A 58 -23.87 -9.21 -17.14
N ALA A 59 -23.61 -7.94 -17.45
CA ALA A 59 -22.87 -7.06 -16.57
C ALA A 59 -23.19 -5.58 -16.80
N GLY A 60 -22.99 -4.77 -15.77
CA GLY A 60 -23.24 -3.34 -15.87
C GLY A 60 -23.16 -2.61 -14.54
N ARG A 61 -23.49 -1.33 -14.58
CA ARG A 61 -23.54 -0.46 -13.42
C ARG A 61 -24.66 0.55 -13.58
N ARG A 62 -25.40 0.76 -12.49
CA ARG A 62 -26.44 1.77 -12.41
C ARG A 62 -26.29 2.56 -11.13
N ARG A 63 -26.55 3.87 -11.22
CA ARG A 63 -26.52 4.80 -10.10
C ARG A 63 -27.84 5.53 -9.99
N SER A 64 -28.32 5.67 -8.76
CA SER A 64 -29.33 6.65 -8.37
C SER A 64 -28.67 7.70 -7.48
N CYS A 65 -28.77 8.97 -7.85
CA CYS A 65 -28.31 10.10 -7.04
C CYS A 65 -29.21 11.31 -7.31
N LYS A 66 -29.13 12.34 -6.47
CA LYS A 66 -29.59 13.69 -6.84
C LYS A 66 -28.47 14.42 -7.60
N GLY A 67 -28.83 15.38 -8.44
CA GLY A 67 -27.86 16.32 -9.00
C GLY A 67 -27.37 17.28 -7.91
N GLY A 68 -26.10 17.71 -7.97
CA GLY A 68 -25.52 18.68 -7.02
C GLY A 68 -24.28 18.19 -6.28
N ARG A 69 -23.85 18.96 -5.27
CA ARG A 69 -22.65 18.70 -4.44
C ARG A 69 -23.05 18.05 -3.11
N ALA A 70 -22.18 17.21 -2.54
CA ALA A 70 -22.42 16.51 -1.27
C ALA A 70 -23.70 15.64 -1.28
N VAL A 71 -23.92 14.90 -2.37
CA VAL A 71 -25.16 14.15 -2.60
C VAL A 71 -25.02 12.68 -2.16
N PRO A 72 -26.04 12.14 -1.46
CA PRO A 72 -26.21 10.70 -1.29
C PRO A 72 -26.35 10.02 -2.65
N GLU A 73 -25.63 8.91 -2.83
CA GLU A 73 -25.75 8.05 -4.00
C GLU A 73 -25.90 6.58 -3.60
N VAL A 74 -26.68 5.87 -4.40
CA VAL A 74 -26.83 4.42 -4.37
C VAL A 74 -26.37 3.89 -5.71
N ILE A 75 -25.43 2.95 -5.68
CA ILE A 75 -24.85 2.33 -6.88
C ILE A 75 -25.10 0.83 -6.80
N ALA A 76 -25.52 0.23 -7.92
CA ALA A 76 -25.47 -1.19 -8.13
C ALA A 76 -24.49 -1.48 -9.27
N GLY A 77 -23.47 -2.29 -9.00
CA GLY A 77 -22.66 -2.97 -10.01
C GLY A 77 -23.10 -4.41 -10.11
N TRP A 78 -23.16 -4.97 -11.31
CA TRP A 78 -23.45 -6.39 -11.50
C TRP A 78 -22.57 -7.02 -12.56
N TRP A 79 -22.34 -8.31 -12.38
CA TRP A 79 -21.63 -9.17 -13.32
C TRP A 79 -22.13 -10.61 -13.15
N THR A 80 -22.24 -11.33 -14.26
CA THR A 80 -22.68 -12.73 -14.30
C THR A 80 -21.46 -13.58 -14.57
N ASP A 81 -21.20 -14.52 -13.67
CA ASP A 81 -20.03 -15.38 -13.78
C ASP A 81 -20.20 -16.48 -14.83
N PRO A 82 -19.13 -17.20 -15.22
CA PRO A 82 -19.22 -18.31 -16.17
C PRO A 82 -20.14 -19.45 -15.72
N ALA A 83 -20.43 -19.57 -14.42
CA ALA A 83 -21.42 -20.51 -13.88
C ALA A 83 -22.87 -20.00 -13.99
N GLY A 84 -23.09 -18.80 -14.55
CA GLY A 84 -24.39 -18.19 -14.75
C GLY A 84 -24.95 -17.45 -13.52
N ARG A 85 -24.18 -17.34 -12.44
CA ARG A 85 -24.62 -16.67 -11.21
C ARG A 85 -24.51 -15.16 -11.37
N LYS A 86 -25.55 -14.43 -10.98
CA LYS A 86 -25.58 -12.97 -11.02
C LYS A 86 -25.10 -12.39 -9.69
N HIS A 87 -23.91 -11.80 -9.72
CA HIS A 87 -23.31 -11.10 -8.59
C HIS A 87 -23.69 -9.63 -8.64
N VAL A 88 -24.25 -9.10 -7.57
CA VAL A 88 -24.64 -7.69 -7.45
C VAL A 88 -24.01 -7.07 -6.22
N ARG A 89 -23.25 -5.99 -6.41
CA ARG A 89 -22.73 -5.15 -5.33
C ARG A 89 -23.55 -3.87 -5.21
N VAL A 90 -24.11 -3.64 -4.04
CA VAL A 90 -24.90 -2.48 -3.68
C VAL A 90 -24.12 -1.59 -2.73
N ILE A 91 -23.89 -0.35 -3.16
CA ILE A 91 -23.12 0.66 -2.44
C ILE A 91 -24.07 1.81 -2.06
N GLY A 92 -24.03 2.24 -0.80
CA GLY A 92 -24.68 3.46 -0.33
C GLY A 92 -23.66 4.36 0.35
N ARG A 93 -23.45 5.57 -0.19
CA ARG A 93 -22.48 6.55 0.33
C ARG A 93 -22.90 7.99 0.04
N THR A 94 -22.35 8.96 0.77
CA THR A 94 -22.42 10.37 0.38
C THR A 94 -21.12 10.82 -0.26
N ARG A 95 -21.18 11.44 -1.44
CA ARG A 95 -19.97 11.96 -2.10
C ARG A 95 -19.44 13.16 -1.34
N SER A 96 -18.28 13.02 -0.70
CA SER A 96 -17.62 14.15 -0.03
C SER A 96 -17.11 15.18 -1.05
N ARG A 97 -17.14 16.47 -0.66
CA ARG A 97 -16.58 17.59 -1.44
C ARG A 97 -15.09 17.43 -1.74
N TYR A 98 -14.38 16.66 -0.92
CA TYR A 98 -12.95 16.40 -1.04
C TYR A 98 -12.65 14.98 -1.58
N SER A 99 -13.69 14.19 -1.88
CA SER A 99 -13.49 12.86 -2.48
C SER A 99 -13.01 13.02 -3.92
N ARG A 100 -11.82 12.49 -4.20
CA ARG A 100 -11.32 12.32 -5.58
C ARG A 100 -11.91 11.05 -6.20
N ALA A 101 -13.22 10.87 -6.08
CA ALA A 101 -13.89 9.70 -6.66
C ALA A 101 -13.69 9.68 -8.18
N ARG A 102 -13.61 8.48 -8.77
CA ARG A 102 -13.55 8.32 -10.22
C ARG A 102 -14.71 9.05 -10.90
N SER A 103 -14.45 9.73 -12.01
CA SER A 103 -15.49 10.32 -12.84
C SER A 103 -16.34 9.22 -13.50
N GLU A 104 -17.54 9.55 -13.97
CA GLU A 104 -18.37 8.56 -14.67
C GLU A 104 -17.69 8.01 -15.93
N THR A 105 -16.95 8.84 -16.66
CA THR A 105 -16.17 8.39 -17.82
C THR A 105 -15.07 7.41 -17.42
N GLN A 106 -14.37 7.68 -16.31
CA GLN A 106 -13.34 6.77 -15.79
C GLN A 106 -13.93 5.45 -15.27
N LEU A 107 -15.15 5.48 -14.72
CA LEU A 107 -15.83 4.27 -14.25
C LEU A 107 -16.29 3.38 -15.41
N ARG A 108 -16.70 3.96 -16.54
CA ARG A 108 -17.20 3.21 -17.72
C ARG A 108 -16.14 2.37 -18.42
N VAL A 109 -14.86 2.73 -18.29
CA VAL A 109 -13.74 1.99 -18.90
C VAL A 109 -13.21 0.89 -17.99
N LEU A 110 -13.70 0.79 -16.75
CA LEU A 110 -13.31 -0.28 -15.85
C LEU A 110 -14.02 -1.57 -16.23
N PRO A 111 -13.38 -2.73 -16.01
CA PRO A 111 -13.99 -3.99 -16.37
C PRO A 111 -15.23 -4.24 -15.51
N PRO A 112 -16.28 -4.90 -16.03
CA PRO A 112 -17.55 -5.00 -15.31
C PRO A 112 -17.44 -5.68 -13.94
N TRP A 113 -16.58 -6.69 -13.79
CA TRP A 113 -16.36 -7.36 -12.50
C TRP A 113 -15.73 -6.45 -11.45
N TRP A 114 -15.01 -5.37 -11.84
CA TRP A 114 -14.52 -4.36 -10.90
C TRP A 114 -15.66 -3.69 -10.13
N HIS A 115 -16.82 -3.49 -10.77
CA HIS A 115 -17.97 -2.89 -10.09
C HIS A 115 -18.54 -3.78 -8.98
N VAL A 116 -18.17 -5.06 -8.95
CA VAL A 116 -18.56 -6.03 -7.92
C VAL A 116 -17.40 -6.34 -6.97
N TYR A 117 -16.21 -6.57 -7.50
CA TYR A 117 -15.01 -7.05 -6.78
C TYR A 117 -13.79 -6.18 -7.11
N PRO A 118 -13.77 -4.89 -6.74
CA PRO A 118 -12.64 -4.00 -7.03
C PRO A 118 -11.33 -4.47 -6.38
N GLU A 119 -11.40 -5.23 -5.30
CA GLU A 119 -10.26 -5.81 -4.60
C GLU A 119 -9.49 -6.83 -5.44
N ALA A 120 -10.16 -7.46 -6.40
CA ALA A 120 -9.64 -8.54 -7.22
C ALA A 120 -9.16 -8.07 -8.60
N VAL A 121 -8.96 -6.76 -8.79
CA VAL A 121 -8.56 -6.18 -10.09
C VAL A 121 -7.24 -5.43 -9.97
N LEU A 122 -6.34 -5.74 -10.90
CA LEU A 122 -5.08 -5.04 -11.10
C LEU A 122 -5.12 -4.27 -12.42
N GLY A 123 -4.71 -3.01 -12.36
CA GLY A 123 -4.35 -2.25 -13.55
C GLY A 123 -2.91 -2.57 -13.89
N VAL A 124 -2.62 -2.88 -15.15
CA VAL A 124 -1.28 -3.24 -15.61
C VAL A 124 -0.91 -2.46 -16.86
N ARG A 125 0.36 -2.14 -16.99
CA ARG A 125 1.00 -1.55 -18.17
C ARG A 125 2.30 -2.28 -18.42
N GLY A 126 2.50 -2.77 -19.63
CA GLY A 126 3.77 -3.32 -20.05
C GLY A 126 4.88 -2.29 -20.18
N ALA A 127 6.10 -2.82 -20.24
CA ALA A 127 7.32 -2.01 -20.34
C ALA A 127 7.42 -1.19 -21.65
N ARG A 128 6.62 -1.53 -22.67
CA ARG A 128 6.62 -0.88 -23.99
C ARG A 128 5.65 0.30 -24.10
N GLY A 129 4.98 0.68 -23.01
CA GLY A 129 4.04 1.81 -23.01
C GLY A 129 2.68 1.49 -23.65
N ASP A 130 2.27 0.23 -23.61
CA ASP A 130 0.88 -0.16 -23.86
C ASP A 130 -0.07 0.58 -22.91
N GLY A 131 -1.28 0.87 -23.41
CA GLY A 131 -2.33 1.46 -22.59
C GLY A 131 -2.62 0.61 -21.36
N GLU A 132 -3.21 1.23 -20.33
CA GLU A 132 -3.63 0.48 -19.14
C GLU A 132 -4.66 -0.60 -19.53
N ARG A 133 -4.37 -1.85 -19.16
CA ARG A 133 -5.31 -2.97 -19.23
C ARG A 133 -5.58 -3.50 -17.83
N TYR A 134 -6.65 -4.27 -17.69
CA TYR A 134 -7.08 -4.81 -16.39
C TYR A 134 -7.06 -6.32 -16.39
N VAL A 135 -6.55 -6.90 -15.30
CA VAL A 135 -6.51 -8.34 -15.06
C VAL A 135 -7.14 -8.66 -13.71
N ALA A 136 -7.61 -9.89 -13.56
CA ALA A 136 -8.10 -10.41 -12.29
C ALA A 136 -6.94 -10.97 -11.47
N ALA A 137 -7.02 -10.82 -10.15
CA ALA A 137 -6.05 -11.32 -9.19
C ALA A 137 -6.77 -12.07 -8.06
N CYS A 138 -6.57 -13.38 -7.99
CA CYS A 138 -7.13 -14.22 -6.95
C CYS A 138 -6.30 -14.11 -5.66
N ARG A 139 -6.96 -14.35 -4.51
CA ARG A 139 -6.28 -14.41 -3.20
C ARG A 139 -5.20 -15.49 -3.12
N CYS A 140 -5.25 -16.51 -3.99
CA CYS A 140 -4.22 -17.55 -4.09
C CYS A 140 -2.96 -17.13 -4.84
N GLY A 141 -2.98 -15.96 -5.49
CA GLY A 141 -1.86 -15.45 -6.28
C GLY A 141 -2.00 -15.70 -7.78
N ALA A 142 -3.04 -16.40 -8.23
CA ALA A 142 -3.32 -16.49 -9.66
C ALA A 142 -3.67 -15.11 -10.23
N ILE A 143 -2.96 -14.67 -11.27
CA ILE A 143 -3.19 -13.40 -11.97
C ILE A 143 -3.32 -13.66 -13.47
N GLY A 144 -4.34 -13.10 -14.09
CA GLY A 144 -4.63 -13.32 -15.51
C GLY A 144 -5.92 -12.64 -15.97
N THR A 145 -6.29 -12.82 -17.23
CA THR A 145 -7.63 -12.40 -17.68
C THR A 145 -8.69 -13.29 -17.03
N PRO A 146 -9.92 -12.79 -16.82
CA PRO A 146 -11.00 -13.61 -16.26
C PRO A 146 -11.19 -14.94 -17.01
N GLU A 147 -11.06 -14.92 -18.33
CA GLU A 147 -11.18 -16.10 -19.19
C GLU A 147 -10.07 -17.11 -18.90
N SER A 148 -8.82 -16.65 -18.85
CA SER A 148 -7.65 -17.53 -18.57
C SER A 148 -7.68 -18.16 -17.18
N LEU A 149 -8.34 -17.51 -16.22
CA LEU A 149 -8.45 -17.99 -14.84
C LEU A 149 -9.72 -18.81 -14.58
N GLY A 150 -10.64 -18.89 -15.54
CA GLY A 150 -12.00 -19.39 -15.29
C GLY A 150 -12.63 -18.65 -14.12
N TRP A 151 -12.58 -17.32 -14.13
CA TRP A 151 -12.91 -16.48 -12.98
C TRP A 151 -14.36 -16.65 -12.54
N MET A 152 -14.58 -16.96 -11.26
CA MET A 152 -15.87 -17.23 -10.63
C MET A 152 -16.05 -16.31 -9.42
N GLY A 153 -16.99 -15.36 -9.52
CA GLY A 153 -17.20 -14.35 -8.48
C GLY A 153 -15.95 -13.51 -8.20
N ASP A 154 -15.29 -13.78 -7.08
CA ASP A 154 -14.05 -13.15 -6.60
C ASP A 154 -12.81 -14.08 -6.61
N THR A 155 -12.92 -15.24 -7.25
CA THR A 155 -11.86 -16.26 -7.25
C THR A 155 -11.58 -16.82 -8.64
N CYS A 156 -10.41 -17.43 -8.84
CA CYS A 156 -10.17 -18.25 -10.03
C CYS A 156 -10.94 -19.59 -9.91
N GLY A 157 -11.17 -20.25 -11.04
CA GLY A 157 -11.89 -21.53 -11.13
C GLY A 157 -11.39 -22.58 -10.13
N PRO A 158 -10.07 -22.86 -10.06
CA PRO A 158 -9.54 -23.83 -9.08
C PRO A 158 -9.85 -23.50 -7.62
N CYS A 159 -9.83 -22.22 -7.25
CA CYS A 159 -10.19 -21.80 -5.89
C CYS A 159 -11.70 -21.92 -5.65
N PHE A 160 -12.52 -21.66 -6.66
CA PHE A 160 -13.95 -21.85 -6.60
C PHE A 160 -14.32 -23.32 -6.40
N ASP A 161 -13.71 -24.23 -7.14
CA ASP A 161 -13.92 -25.68 -7.00
C ASP A 161 -13.52 -26.13 -5.60
N GLN A 162 -12.34 -25.71 -5.12
CA GLN A 162 -11.87 -26.05 -3.78
C GLN A 162 -12.80 -25.55 -2.66
N LEU A 163 -13.36 -24.33 -2.80
CA LEU A 163 -14.34 -23.80 -1.85
C LEU A 163 -15.66 -24.59 -1.90
N SER A 164 -16.09 -25.02 -3.08
CA SER A 164 -17.30 -25.81 -3.27
C SER A 164 -17.20 -27.18 -2.61
N ASP A 165 -16.00 -27.75 -2.59
CA ASP A 165 -15.67 -29.02 -1.94
C ASP A 165 -15.45 -28.89 -0.41
N GLY A 166 -15.70 -27.71 0.17
CA GLY A 166 -15.49 -27.46 1.61
C GLY A 166 -14.02 -27.25 2.00
N GLY A 167 -13.12 -27.17 1.02
CA GLY A 167 -11.73 -26.80 1.21
C GLY A 167 -11.55 -25.29 1.46
N ARG A 168 -10.29 -24.89 1.67
CA ARG A 168 -9.89 -23.48 1.77
C ARG A 168 -8.77 -23.21 0.77
N PRO A 169 -8.94 -22.28 -0.19
CA PRO A 169 -7.89 -21.93 -1.11
C PRO A 169 -6.71 -21.33 -0.38
N ALA A 170 -5.51 -21.53 -0.93
CA ALA A 170 -4.34 -20.77 -0.50
C ALA A 170 -4.70 -19.28 -0.57
N GLY A 171 -4.53 -18.56 0.54
CA GLY A 171 -4.77 -17.14 0.66
C GLY A 171 -3.48 -16.41 0.92
N GLY A 172 -3.47 -15.09 0.77
CA GLY A 172 -2.27 -14.32 1.08
C GLY A 172 -2.13 -13.01 0.31
N PHE A 173 -2.93 -12.86 -0.75
CA PHE A 173 -2.84 -11.75 -1.69
C PHE A 173 -4.16 -11.00 -1.80
N GLY A 174 -4.10 -9.79 -2.34
CA GLY A 174 -5.24 -8.89 -2.48
C GLY A 174 -5.10 -7.62 -1.65
N GLN A 175 -6.23 -6.99 -1.33
CA GLN A 175 -6.27 -5.68 -0.70
C GLN A 175 -6.74 -5.79 0.76
N PHE A 176 -5.96 -5.19 1.67
CA PHE A 176 -6.22 -5.14 3.10
C PHE A 176 -6.51 -3.69 3.49
N ALA A 177 -7.77 -3.35 3.76
CA ALA A 177 -8.20 -2.00 4.09
C ALA A 177 -8.18 -1.73 5.61
N GLY A 178 -8.47 -0.49 6.02
CA GLY A 178 -8.66 -0.15 7.44
C GLY A 178 -7.40 0.33 8.18
N TRP A 179 -6.35 0.68 7.44
CA TRP A 179 -5.11 1.23 8.00
C TRP A 179 -5.24 2.74 8.28
N SER A 180 -4.37 3.28 9.13
CA SER A 180 -4.39 4.69 9.54
C SER A 180 -4.28 5.64 8.35
N VAL A 181 -4.82 6.84 8.52
CA VAL A 181 -4.79 7.91 7.52
C VAL A 181 -3.47 8.69 7.58
N ASN A 182 -2.91 9.01 6.42
CA ASN A 182 -1.67 9.77 6.23
C ASN A 182 -0.40 9.07 6.74
N LEU A 183 0.61 8.94 5.87
CA LEU A 183 1.92 8.36 6.17
C LEU A 183 1.82 6.94 6.77
N THR A 184 0.87 6.14 6.28
CA THR A 184 0.68 4.76 6.71
C THR A 184 1.99 3.99 6.59
N ARG A 185 2.49 3.54 7.74
CA ARG A 185 3.54 2.54 7.82
C ARG A 185 2.91 1.20 8.11
N PHE A 186 3.33 0.21 7.35
CA PHE A 186 3.06 -1.19 7.64
C PHE A 186 4.38 -1.97 7.66
N GLY A 187 4.35 -3.23 8.05
CA GLY A 187 5.44 -4.18 7.87
C GLY A 187 4.88 -5.59 7.76
N PHE A 188 5.69 -6.54 7.32
CA PHE A 188 5.34 -7.95 7.43
C PHE A 188 5.66 -8.48 8.83
N THR A 189 4.95 -9.51 9.27
CA THR A 189 5.43 -10.38 10.34
C THR A 189 6.71 -11.10 9.92
N THR A 190 7.49 -11.59 10.88
CA THR A 190 8.78 -12.26 10.61
C THR A 190 8.63 -13.48 9.70
N ASP A 191 7.50 -14.20 9.79
CA ASP A 191 7.16 -15.34 8.95
C ASP A 191 6.51 -14.96 7.60
N GLY A 192 6.32 -13.67 7.35
CA GLY A 192 5.67 -13.12 6.15
C GLY A 192 4.16 -13.32 6.09
N ARG A 193 3.52 -14.06 7.01
CA ARG A 193 2.10 -14.45 6.89
C ARG A 193 1.10 -13.37 7.32
N GLY A 194 1.55 -12.36 8.05
CA GLY A 194 0.75 -11.26 8.54
C GLY A 194 1.25 -9.89 8.07
N LEU A 195 0.38 -8.90 8.16
CA LEU A 195 0.70 -7.48 8.03
C LEU A 195 0.53 -6.79 9.38
N LEU A 196 1.48 -5.94 9.73
CA LEU A 196 1.54 -5.18 10.98
C LEU A 196 1.40 -3.70 10.70
N GLY A 197 0.72 -2.96 11.56
CA GLY A 197 0.64 -1.50 11.44
C GLY A 197 -0.47 -0.86 12.24
N GLN A 198 -0.62 0.46 12.06
CA GLN A 198 -1.66 1.21 12.72
C GLN A 198 -2.99 1.14 11.95
N GLY A 199 -4.07 0.78 12.63
CA GLY A 199 -5.43 0.83 12.11
C GLY A 199 -6.04 2.24 12.13
N LEU A 200 -7.22 2.39 11.54
CA LEU A 200 -8.01 3.63 11.53
C LEU A 200 -8.29 4.23 12.91
N SER A 201 -8.40 3.37 13.94
CA SER A 201 -8.67 3.78 15.32
C SER A 201 -7.45 4.41 16.01
N GLY A 202 -6.28 4.36 15.37
CA GLY A 202 -4.99 4.68 15.96
C GLY A 202 -4.36 3.51 16.73
N ALA A 203 -5.09 2.40 16.95
CA ALA A 203 -4.55 1.21 17.58
C ALA A 203 -3.65 0.43 16.63
N PHE A 204 -2.65 -0.26 17.18
CA PHE A 204 -1.81 -1.17 16.41
C PHE A 204 -2.54 -2.50 16.22
N ARG A 205 -2.36 -3.12 15.05
CA ARG A 205 -2.98 -4.39 14.71
C ARG A 205 -2.08 -5.26 13.84
N THR A 206 -2.29 -6.56 13.93
CA THR A 206 -1.84 -7.58 12.99
C THR A 206 -3.04 -8.05 12.17
N VAL A 207 -2.85 -8.24 10.86
CA VAL A 207 -3.85 -8.82 9.95
C VAL A 207 -3.24 -10.05 9.28
N SER A 208 -3.87 -11.20 9.47
CA SER A 208 -3.55 -12.44 8.76
C SER A 208 -3.80 -12.27 7.26
N ARG A 209 -2.80 -12.59 6.43
CA ARG A 209 -2.95 -12.52 4.98
C ARG A 209 -3.81 -13.66 4.43
N ALA A 210 -3.85 -14.80 5.12
CA ALA A 210 -4.55 -16.00 4.65
C ALA A 210 -6.08 -15.78 4.65
N ASP A 211 -6.63 -15.41 5.81
CA ASP A 211 -8.08 -15.34 6.04
C ASP A 211 -8.59 -13.94 6.42
N GLY A 212 -7.69 -12.96 6.59
CA GLY A 212 -8.06 -11.59 6.97
C GLY A 212 -8.44 -11.45 8.45
N SER A 213 -8.22 -12.47 9.28
CA SER A 213 -8.40 -12.35 10.73
C SER A 213 -7.46 -11.27 11.28
N GLU A 214 -7.95 -10.48 12.24
CA GLU A 214 -7.20 -9.35 12.79
C GLU A 214 -7.05 -9.48 14.31
N VAL A 215 -5.86 -9.14 14.81
CA VAL A 215 -5.59 -8.93 16.24
C VAL A 215 -5.32 -7.45 16.43
N THR A 216 -6.12 -6.77 17.24
CA THR A 216 -5.99 -5.33 17.48
C THR A 216 -5.73 -5.05 18.95
N GLY A 217 -4.65 -4.31 19.22
CA GLY A 217 -4.32 -3.86 20.57
C GLY A 217 -5.33 -2.85 21.13
N ARG A 218 -5.32 -2.66 22.45
CA ARG A 218 -6.17 -1.66 23.12
C ARG A 218 -5.54 -0.27 23.05
N LYS A 219 -4.21 -0.18 23.03
CA LYS A 219 -3.45 1.07 23.05
C LYS A 219 -3.55 1.77 21.71
N ARG A 220 -4.00 3.02 21.75
CA ARG A 220 -4.02 3.92 20.60
C ARG A 220 -2.75 4.75 20.59
N LEU A 221 -2.00 4.64 19.50
CA LEU A 221 -0.82 5.45 19.27
C LEU A 221 -1.26 6.87 18.91
N SER A 222 -0.76 7.86 19.65
CA SER A 222 -1.09 9.28 19.47
C SER A 222 -0.22 10.00 18.43
N ASN A 223 0.76 9.31 17.84
CA ASN A 223 1.72 9.89 16.90
C ASN A 223 1.99 8.93 15.72
N HIS A 224 2.58 9.46 14.65
CA HIS A 224 2.91 8.69 13.45
C HIS A 224 4.02 7.68 13.74
N ILE A 225 3.86 6.49 13.15
CA ILE A 225 4.91 5.48 13.13
C ILE A 225 5.96 5.92 12.11
N SER A 226 7.23 5.99 12.54
CA SER A 226 8.35 6.28 11.66
C SER A 226 8.97 5.03 11.06
N ALA A 227 9.03 3.94 11.84
CA ALA A 227 9.59 2.66 11.42
C ALA A 227 8.94 1.49 12.16
N ILE A 228 8.87 0.34 11.47
CA ILE A 228 8.47 -0.96 12.00
C ILE A 228 9.53 -1.96 11.55
N ALA A 229 9.97 -2.85 12.42
CA ALA A 229 10.81 -3.99 12.06
C ALA A 229 10.38 -5.21 12.85
N ALA A 230 10.10 -6.31 12.16
CA ALA A 230 9.78 -7.59 12.76
C ALA A 230 11.08 -8.38 13.01
N GLY A 231 11.26 -8.89 14.22
CA GLY A 231 12.41 -9.69 14.62
C GLY A 231 12.01 -10.95 15.39
N ALA A 232 12.99 -11.62 15.99
CA ALA A 232 12.78 -12.86 16.74
C ALA A 232 11.91 -12.68 18.00
N GLY A 233 11.90 -11.48 18.59
CA GLY A 233 11.11 -11.14 19.78
C GLY A 233 9.84 -10.35 19.48
N GLY A 234 9.27 -10.52 18.29
CA GLY A 234 8.16 -9.71 17.79
C GLY A 234 8.62 -8.46 17.03
N ALA A 235 7.69 -7.57 16.72
CA ALA A 235 7.94 -6.34 16.00
C ALA A 235 8.22 -5.16 16.92
N VAL A 236 9.26 -4.39 16.58
CA VAL A 236 9.55 -3.10 17.19
C VAL A 236 8.87 -2.00 16.38
N VAL A 237 8.19 -1.10 17.08
CA VAL A 237 7.45 0.04 16.51
C VAL A 237 8.03 1.32 17.07
N ALA A 238 8.59 2.16 16.20
CA ALA A 238 9.18 3.44 16.57
C ALA A 238 8.29 4.60 16.09
N LEU A 239 7.93 5.49 17.02
CA LEU A 239 7.14 6.68 16.75
C LEU A 239 8.01 7.89 16.40
N HIS A 240 7.41 8.88 15.74
CA HIS A 240 8.07 10.10 15.30
C HIS A 240 8.63 10.99 16.42
N ASP A 241 8.10 10.86 17.64
CA ASP A 241 8.57 11.57 18.83
C ASP A 241 9.62 10.79 19.66
N GLY A 242 10.07 9.65 19.14
CA GLY A 242 10.99 8.74 19.80
C GLY A 242 10.33 7.81 20.83
N GLY A 243 9.01 7.63 20.82
CA GLY A 243 8.41 6.51 21.57
C GLY A 243 8.77 5.17 20.93
N ILE A 244 9.17 4.17 21.72
CA ILE A 244 9.44 2.81 21.22
C ILE A 244 8.54 1.80 21.92
N TYR A 245 7.90 0.97 21.10
CA TYR A 245 7.01 -0.09 21.51
C TYR A 245 7.43 -1.43 20.92
N ARG A 246 6.97 -2.51 21.54
CA ARG A 246 7.08 -3.87 21.04
C ARG A 246 5.69 -4.48 20.89
N TRP A 247 5.50 -5.20 19.80
CA TRP A 247 4.33 -5.99 19.49
C TRP A 247 4.75 -7.43 19.30
N ASP A 248 4.16 -8.35 20.05
CA ASP A 248 4.31 -9.79 19.81
C ASP A 248 2.90 -10.36 19.59
N ASP A 249 2.75 -11.33 18.70
CA ASP A 249 1.44 -11.91 18.38
C ASP A 249 0.84 -12.69 19.58
N GLY A 250 1.66 -13.02 20.57
CA GLY A 250 1.22 -13.54 21.87
C GLY A 250 0.73 -12.48 22.87
N THR A 251 0.97 -11.17 22.63
CA THR A 251 0.59 -10.11 23.57
C THR A 251 -0.78 -9.54 23.26
N ALA A 252 -1.51 -9.16 24.31
CA ALA A 252 -2.83 -8.55 24.15
C ALA A 252 -2.77 -7.08 23.68
N ASP A 253 -1.60 -6.45 23.70
CA ASP A 253 -1.40 -5.04 23.34
C ASP A 253 0.08 -4.70 23.10
N LEU A 254 0.34 -3.47 22.63
CA LEU A 254 1.69 -2.91 22.54
C LEU A 254 2.34 -2.75 23.91
N GLU A 255 3.48 -3.40 24.09
CA GLU A 255 4.35 -3.21 25.23
C GLU A 255 5.21 -1.97 25.05
N HIS A 256 5.25 -1.13 26.06
CA HIS A 256 6.03 0.09 26.02
C HIS A 256 7.50 -0.20 26.41
N VAL A 257 8.44 0.03 25.49
CA VAL A 257 9.88 -0.21 25.70
C VAL A 257 10.55 1.07 26.20
N LEU A 258 10.40 2.19 25.46
CA LEU A 258 11.00 3.47 25.82
C LEU A 258 10.03 4.63 25.66
N ARG A 259 10.03 5.54 26.65
CA ARG A 259 9.21 6.75 26.65
C ARG A 259 9.69 7.70 25.56
N SER A 260 8.72 8.35 24.93
CA SER A 260 8.94 9.49 24.03
C SER A 260 9.86 10.52 24.69
N ARG A 261 10.83 11.00 23.92
CA ARG A 261 11.74 12.08 24.33
C ARG A 261 11.31 13.43 23.75
N GLN A 262 10.21 13.48 23.00
CA GLN A 262 9.80 14.65 22.21
C GLN A 262 10.95 15.16 21.34
N VAL A 263 11.72 14.22 20.77
CA VAL A 263 12.82 14.52 19.87
C VAL A 263 12.38 14.12 18.48
N TRP A 264 12.29 15.11 17.60
CA TRP A 264 11.96 14.92 16.20
C TRP A 264 13.23 14.81 15.38
N GLY A 265 13.32 13.75 14.59
CA GLY A 265 14.51 13.46 13.82
C GLY A 265 14.26 12.39 12.78
N ARG A 266 15.33 12.07 12.06
CA ARG A 266 15.35 10.98 11.11
C ARG A 266 15.61 9.69 11.87
N VAL A 267 14.77 8.67 11.66
CA VAL A 267 14.82 7.40 12.39
C VAL A 267 15.31 6.30 11.45
N ALA A 268 16.32 5.55 11.87
CA ALA A 268 16.65 4.25 11.31
C ALA A 268 16.44 3.17 12.38
N LEU A 269 15.59 2.20 12.08
CA LEU A 269 15.45 0.96 12.83
C LEU A 269 16.10 -0.14 11.99
N ALA A 270 16.97 -0.93 12.61
CA ALA A 270 17.56 -2.08 11.93
C ALA A 270 16.47 -3.13 11.63
N SER A 271 16.54 -3.76 10.46
CA SER A 271 15.52 -4.73 10.01
C SER A 271 15.43 -5.96 10.90
N ASN A 272 16.50 -6.31 11.61
CA ASN A 272 16.54 -7.34 12.63
C ASN A 272 15.95 -6.91 13.99
N ALA A 273 15.40 -5.69 14.06
CA ALA A 273 14.80 -5.09 15.25
C ALA A 273 15.73 -4.95 16.47
N THR A 274 17.05 -5.04 16.30
CA THR A 274 18.00 -5.03 17.44
C THR A 274 18.49 -3.64 17.82
N ARG A 275 18.43 -2.67 16.90
CA ARG A 275 18.98 -1.32 17.12
C ARG A 275 18.16 -0.25 16.46
N LEU A 276 18.12 0.92 17.10
CA LEU A 276 17.53 2.12 16.52
C LEU A 276 18.46 3.32 16.72
N THR A 277 18.55 4.16 15.70
CA THR A 277 19.18 5.47 15.76
C THR A 277 18.18 6.54 15.35
N LEU A 278 18.11 7.61 16.14
CA LEU A 278 17.39 8.84 15.84
C LEU A 278 18.39 9.99 15.72
N VAL A 279 18.50 10.58 14.53
CA VAL A 279 19.36 11.75 14.30
C VAL A 279 18.49 13.01 14.26
N ALA A 280 18.64 13.86 15.27
CA ALA A 280 17.98 15.14 15.42
C ALA A 280 18.94 16.32 15.17
N TYR A 281 18.44 17.55 15.18
CA TYR A 281 19.22 18.74 14.81
C TYR A 281 20.45 18.97 15.72
N GLN A 282 20.36 18.67 17.01
CA GLN A 282 21.40 18.98 18.00
C GLN A 282 21.98 17.74 18.70
N GLN A 283 21.52 16.54 18.35
CA GLN A 283 21.94 15.30 18.97
C GLN A 283 21.57 14.10 18.11
N ALA A 284 22.30 13.01 18.29
CA ALA A 284 21.84 11.68 17.93
C ALA A 284 21.50 10.90 19.19
N LEU A 285 20.48 10.04 19.09
CA LEU A 285 20.10 9.09 20.12
C LEU A 285 20.21 7.69 19.53
N THR A 286 20.94 6.81 20.19
CA THR A 286 21.01 5.39 19.82
C THR A 286 20.42 4.54 20.93
N VAL A 287 19.92 3.37 20.58
CA VAL A 287 19.45 2.37 21.55
C VAL A 287 19.78 0.98 21.05
N ASP A 288 20.35 0.17 21.94
CA ASP A 288 20.41 -1.28 21.81
C ASP A 288 19.12 -1.88 22.38
N LEU A 289 18.29 -2.43 21.49
CA LEU A 289 16.98 -3.01 21.83
C LEU A 289 17.09 -4.44 22.35
N THR A 290 18.29 -5.04 22.33
CA THR A 290 18.57 -6.38 22.87
C THR A 290 19.01 -6.36 24.32
N ALA A 291 19.35 -5.17 24.85
CA ALA A 291 19.69 -5.00 26.25
C ALA A 291 18.49 -5.34 27.15
N ASP A 292 18.76 -5.93 28.32
CA ASP A 292 17.73 -6.21 29.35
C ASP A 292 16.94 -4.95 29.74
N ARG A 293 17.63 -3.80 29.75
CA ARG A 293 17.03 -2.49 30.01
C ARG A 293 17.46 -1.50 28.91
N PRO A 294 16.75 -1.46 27.77
CA PRO A 294 17.07 -0.53 26.69
C PRO A 294 17.04 0.91 27.19
N GLN A 295 18.03 1.71 26.80
CA GLN A 295 18.12 3.13 27.15
C GLN A 295 18.65 3.94 25.97
N TYR A 296 18.25 5.20 25.91
CA TYR A 296 18.81 6.14 24.94
C TYR A 296 20.21 6.57 25.36
N GLU A 297 21.18 6.27 24.52
CA GLU A 297 22.52 6.83 24.58
C GLU A 297 22.57 8.08 23.70
N ARG A 298 22.98 9.20 24.30
CA ARG A 298 23.12 10.47 23.61
C ARG A 298 24.51 10.58 23.01
N SER A 299 24.57 10.94 21.74
CA SER A 299 25.80 11.22 21.01
C SER A 299 25.73 12.60 20.33
N PRO A 300 26.87 13.15 19.87
CA PRO A 300 26.87 14.38 19.09
C PRO A 300 25.96 14.28 17.85
N ALA A 301 25.47 15.43 17.38
CA ALA A 301 24.70 15.47 16.14
C ALA A 301 25.53 14.97 14.95
N VAL A 302 24.86 14.32 14.00
CA VAL A 302 25.45 13.99 12.69
C VAL A 302 24.74 14.81 11.63
N GLU A 303 25.47 15.75 11.03
CA GLU A 303 24.92 16.70 10.06
C GLU A 303 25.05 16.22 8.61
N GLY A 304 24.33 16.89 7.70
CA GLY A 304 24.52 16.72 6.25
C GLY A 304 23.84 15.50 5.61
N VAL A 305 23.10 14.70 6.39
CA VAL A 305 22.31 13.57 5.87
C VAL A 305 20.83 13.92 5.79
N SER A 306 20.16 13.53 4.71
CA SER A 306 18.73 13.69 4.46
C SER A 306 17.90 12.48 4.90
N SER A 307 18.48 11.28 4.86
CA SER A 307 17.87 10.01 5.27
C SER A 307 18.94 9.07 5.83
N LEU A 308 18.56 8.10 6.66
CA LEU A 308 19.46 7.05 7.18
C LEU A 308 18.78 5.67 7.22
N ARG A 309 19.57 4.63 7.02
CA ARG A 309 19.18 3.21 7.05
C ARG A 309 20.31 2.39 7.65
N TYR A 310 19.99 1.43 8.51
CA TYR A 310 20.95 0.40 8.87
C TYR A 310 21.16 -0.57 7.70
N THR A 311 22.35 -1.13 7.59
CA THR A 311 22.54 -2.37 6.84
C THR A 311 21.68 -3.48 7.45
N PRO A 312 21.26 -4.48 6.68
CA PRO A 312 20.32 -5.49 7.18
C PRO A 312 20.82 -6.31 8.37
N ASP A 313 22.14 -6.44 8.52
CA ASP A 313 22.79 -7.05 9.70
C ASP A 313 22.74 -6.16 10.96
N GLY A 314 22.27 -4.92 10.86
CA GLY A 314 22.17 -3.93 11.93
C GLY A 314 23.51 -3.33 12.37
N LYS A 315 24.62 -3.61 11.66
CA LYS A 315 25.97 -3.23 12.12
C LYS A 315 26.41 -1.86 11.63
N ARG A 316 26.07 -1.48 10.41
CA ARG A 316 26.50 -0.21 9.80
C ARG A 316 25.30 0.70 9.61
N LEU A 317 25.49 1.99 9.88
CA LEU A 317 24.47 3.01 9.63
C LEU A 317 24.86 3.82 8.41
N ILE A 318 24.08 3.72 7.34
CA ILE A 318 24.30 4.46 6.10
C ILE A 318 23.40 5.68 6.08
N GLY A 319 23.94 6.82 5.70
CA GLY A 319 23.21 8.07 5.49
C GLY A 319 23.33 8.53 4.04
N LEU A 320 22.25 9.07 3.53
CA LEU A 320 22.17 9.71 2.22
C LEU A 320 22.30 11.22 2.43
N THR A 321 23.17 11.92 1.69
CA THR A 321 23.21 13.38 1.70
C THR A 321 22.16 13.97 0.76
N PHE A 322 21.86 15.26 0.91
CA PHE A 322 20.98 15.99 -0.01
C PHE A 322 21.48 15.99 -1.47
N THR A 323 22.78 15.80 -1.70
CA THR A 323 23.40 15.74 -3.04
C THR A 323 23.45 14.32 -3.62
N GLY A 324 23.06 13.29 -2.84
CA GLY A 324 23.07 11.90 -3.29
C GLY A 324 24.33 11.12 -2.95
N GLU A 325 25.24 11.67 -2.14
CA GLU A 325 26.39 10.93 -1.60
C GLU A 325 25.92 9.99 -0.48
N LEU A 326 26.47 8.78 -0.44
CA LEU A 326 26.25 7.83 0.64
C LEU A 326 27.43 7.86 1.60
N ARG A 327 27.12 7.97 2.89
CA ARG A 327 28.08 8.03 3.98
C ARG A 327 27.81 6.94 5.00
N GLU A 328 28.85 6.40 5.61
CA GLU A 328 28.75 5.60 6.82
C GLU A 328 28.86 6.50 8.05
N LEU A 329 27.97 6.31 9.02
CA LEU A 329 27.84 7.17 10.18
C LEU A 329 28.48 6.51 11.40
N ASP A 330 29.49 7.19 11.95
CA ASP A 330 29.98 6.95 13.30
C ASP A 330 29.23 7.90 14.24
N VAL A 331 28.09 7.42 14.73
CA VAL A 331 27.20 8.21 15.59
C VAL A 331 27.88 8.58 16.90
N ALA A 332 28.66 7.66 17.49
CA ALA A 332 29.36 7.89 18.75
C ALA A 332 30.35 9.06 18.65
N ARG A 333 31.02 9.21 17.50
CA ARG A 333 31.97 10.30 17.25
C ARG A 333 31.36 11.52 16.55
N GLY A 334 30.09 11.48 16.18
CA GLY A 334 29.44 12.55 15.40
C GLY A 334 30.03 12.71 13.99
N LYS A 335 30.56 11.63 13.39
CA LYS A 335 31.24 11.67 12.08
C LYS A 335 30.43 10.95 11.01
N ALA A 336 30.49 11.45 9.78
CA ALA A 336 29.96 10.79 8.60
C ALA A 336 31.07 10.67 7.55
N ILE A 337 31.43 9.44 7.21
CA ILE A 337 32.54 9.10 6.32
C ILE A 337 31.97 8.77 4.94
N PRO A 338 32.36 9.48 3.87
CA PRO A 338 31.94 9.13 2.52
C PRO A 338 32.34 7.70 2.15
N ILE A 339 31.36 6.91 1.70
CA ILE A 339 31.62 5.56 1.15
C ILE A 339 31.35 5.51 -0.35
N ARG A 340 30.43 6.34 -0.86
CA ARG A 340 30.12 6.41 -2.28
C ARG A 340 29.63 7.79 -2.68
N ALA A 341 30.45 8.50 -3.44
CA ALA A 341 30.08 9.76 -4.08
C ALA A 341 29.51 9.52 -5.49
N GLY A 342 28.89 10.55 -6.06
CA GLY A 342 28.58 10.59 -7.49
C GLY A 342 27.43 9.67 -7.94
N ALA A 343 26.51 9.29 -7.05
CA ALA A 343 25.29 8.57 -7.47
C ALA A 343 24.59 9.28 -8.64
N PHE A 344 24.65 10.62 -8.69
CA PHE A 344 24.11 11.45 -9.78
C PHE A 344 25.17 12.21 -10.59
N GLY A 345 26.47 11.94 -10.40
CA GLY A 345 27.57 12.71 -11.02
C GLY A 345 27.48 14.22 -10.76
N ASP A 346 28.05 15.02 -11.66
CA ASP A 346 28.08 16.50 -11.59
C ASP A 346 26.81 17.16 -12.13
N GLN A 347 25.64 16.50 -12.02
CA GLN A 347 24.43 17.03 -12.63
C GLN A 347 24.08 18.43 -12.06
N PRO A 348 23.91 19.44 -12.94
CA PRO A 348 23.80 20.85 -12.56
C PRO A 348 22.52 21.16 -11.75
N GLY A 349 22.42 22.41 -11.29
CA GLY A 349 21.26 22.92 -10.53
C GLY A 349 19.91 22.67 -11.23
N GLY A 350 18.82 22.64 -10.44
CA GLY A 350 17.46 22.33 -10.92
C GLY A 350 16.88 21.00 -10.41
N TYR A 351 17.70 20.21 -9.71
CA TYR A 351 17.25 19.00 -9.01
C TYR A 351 16.95 19.29 -7.54
N ALA A 352 15.85 18.73 -7.06
CA ALA A 352 15.52 18.62 -5.66
C ALA A 352 16.56 17.77 -4.91
N PRO A 353 16.67 17.94 -3.58
CA PRO A 353 17.50 17.06 -2.77
C PRO A 353 17.16 15.58 -2.92
N SER A 354 18.17 14.72 -2.80
CA SER A 354 17.97 13.28 -2.62
C SER A 354 17.42 13.03 -1.21
N THR A 355 16.29 12.35 -1.10
CA THR A 355 15.57 12.18 0.17
C THR A 355 15.23 10.72 0.50
N GLU A 356 15.39 9.79 -0.43
CA GLU A 356 15.03 8.38 -0.22
C GLU A 356 16.09 7.46 -0.82
N PHE A 357 16.39 6.39 -0.08
CA PHE A 357 17.20 5.28 -0.55
C PHE A 357 16.81 3.98 0.12
N ALA A 358 17.08 2.87 -0.57
CA ALA A 358 16.92 1.51 -0.06
C ALA A 358 18.24 0.75 -0.23
N LEU A 359 18.56 -0.16 0.70
CA LEU A 359 19.75 -1.01 0.64
C LEU A 359 19.36 -2.42 0.17
N THR A 360 20.26 -3.10 -0.51
CA THR A 360 20.13 -4.54 -0.80
C THR A 360 20.19 -5.37 0.50
N ALA A 361 19.66 -6.59 0.48
CA ALA A 361 19.60 -7.48 1.65
C ALA A 361 20.98 -7.85 2.21
N ASP A 362 22.01 -7.84 1.37
CA ASP A 362 23.42 -8.03 1.75
C ASP A 362 24.12 -6.71 2.16
N GLY A 363 23.46 -5.56 2.03
CA GLY A 363 24.01 -4.24 2.29
C GLY A 363 25.11 -3.79 1.32
N SER A 364 25.28 -4.45 0.16
CA SER A 364 26.36 -4.16 -0.80
C SER A 364 26.06 -3.02 -1.77
N ALA A 365 24.78 -2.67 -1.96
CA ALA A 365 24.35 -1.61 -2.88
C ALA A 365 23.14 -0.82 -2.35
N ALA A 366 22.88 0.34 -2.97
CA ALA A 366 21.75 1.19 -2.66
C ALA A 366 20.95 1.59 -3.92
N LEU A 367 19.62 1.63 -3.84
CA LEU A 367 18.82 2.45 -4.77
C LEU A 367 18.79 3.86 -4.22
N VAL A 368 19.13 4.86 -5.03
CA VAL A 368 19.05 6.27 -4.62
C VAL A 368 18.08 7.00 -5.54
N ARG A 369 17.18 7.80 -4.94
CA ARG A 369 16.21 8.63 -5.64
C ARG A 369 16.62 10.10 -5.65
N ARG A 370 16.46 10.77 -6.80
CA ARG A 370 16.55 12.24 -6.91
C ARG A 370 15.47 12.77 -7.86
N GLN A 371 14.83 13.87 -7.49
CA GLN A 371 13.79 14.51 -8.30
C GLN A 371 14.35 15.75 -9.01
N SER A 372 13.93 15.99 -10.24
CA SER A 372 14.15 17.22 -11.01
C SER A 372 12.85 17.99 -11.12
N TYR A 373 12.90 19.32 -11.05
CA TYR A 373 11.72 20.15 -11.29
C TYR A 373 11.62 20.61 -12.75
N ASN A 374 12.75 20.73 -13.45
CA ASN A 374 12.82 21.28 -14.81
C ASN A 374 13.80 20.46 -15.67
N PRO A 375 13.33 19.50 -16.50
CA PRO A 375 11.94 19.01 -16.58
C PRO A 375 11.54 18.19 -15.34
N HIS A 376 10.24 18.09 -15.08
CA HIS A 376 9.73 17.35 -13.92
C HIS A 376 9.89 15.83 -14.10
N ARG A 377 10.95 15.24 -13.54
CA ARG A 377 11.23 13.79 -13.62
C ARG A 377 11.91 13.28 -12.35
N VAL A 378 11.83 11.97 -12.11
CA VAL A 378 12.53 11.30 -11.01
C VAL A 378 13.56 10.33 -11.56
N LEU A 379 14.80 10.48 -11.09
CA LEU A 379 15.89 9.55 -11.35
C LEU A 379 15.98 8.54 -10.20
N VAL A 380 16.12 7.27 -10.55
CA VAL A 380 16.42 6.20 -9.59
C VAL A 380 17.63 5.43 -10.10
N ARG A 381 18.63 5.26 -9.25
CA ARG A 381 19.89 4.61 -9.62
C ARG A 381 20.27 3.53 -8.62
N HIS A 382 20.67 2.38 -9.13
CA HIS A 382 21.37 1.34 -8.39
C HIS A 382 22.84 1.72 -8.29
N VAL A 383 23.35 1.77 -7.07
CA VAL A 383 24.68 2.26 -6.73
C VAL A 383 25.39 1.19 -5.86
N PRO A 384 26.31 0.42 -6.44
CA PRO A 384 27.20 -0.46 -5.66
C PRO A 384 28.07 0.36 -4.69
N LEU A 385 28.11 -0.04 -3.41
CA LEU A 385 28.81 0.71 -2.36
C LEU A 385 30.33 0.48 -2.40
N ALA A 386 30.78 -0.70 -2.84
CA ALA A 386 32.20 -1.03 -2.98
C ALA A 386 32.88 -0.38 -4.21
N GLY A 387 32.13 0.40 -5.00
CA GLY A 387 32.56 0.92 -6.29
C GLY A 387 32.02 0.09 -7.47
N GLY A 388 32.31 0.52 -8.69
CA GLY A 388 31.76 -0.06 -9.91
C GLY A 388 30.67 0.81 -10.57
N PRO A 389 30.11 0.33 -11.71
CA PRO A 389 29.20 1.09 -12.52
C PRO A 389 27.87 1.35 -11.80
N VAL A 390 27.37 2.59 -11.94
CA VAL A 390 26.02 2.96 -11.50
C VAL A 390 25.05 2.60 -12.61
N VAL A 391 23.97 1.91 -12.27
CA VAL A 391 22.90 1.56 -13.21
C VAL A 391 21.70 2.46 -12.98
N GLU A 392 21.30 3.21 -14.00
CA GLU A 392 20.08 4.01 -13.96
C GLU A 392 18.86 3.17 -14.32
N LEU A 393 17.87 3.15 -13.44
CA LEU A 393 16.55 2.60 -13.76
C LEU A 393 15.88 3.57 -14.73
N LYS A 394 15.47 3.08 -15.90
CA LYS A 394 14.89 3.90 -16.98
C LYS A 394 13.44 4.31 -16.67
N VAL A 395 13.28 5.10 -15.62
CA VAL A 395 11.98 5.60 -15.13
C VAL A 395 11.34 6.53 -16.16
N PRO A 396 10.14 6.20 -16.70
CA PRO A 396 9.41 7.09 -17.59
C PRO A 396 9.02 8.40 -16.89
N ASP A 397 8.96 9.50 -17.63
CA ASP A 397 8.64 10.83 -17.07
C ASP A 397 7.26 10.90 -16.37
N TRP A 398 6.33 10.03 -16.75
CA TRP A 398 5.00 9.97 -16.12
C TRP A 398 5.01 9.21 -14.78
N HIS A 399 6.04 8.41 -14.48
CA HIS A 399 6.15 7.65 -13.24
C HIS A 399 6.96 8.47 -12.23
N GLN A 400 6.34 8.88 -11.14
CA GLN A 400 6.94 9.79 -10.17
C GLN A 400 7.13 9.07 -8.82
N PRO A 401 8.00 8.05 -8.74
CA PRO A 401 8.10 7.22 -7.55
C PRO A 401 8.58 8.03 -6.35
N THR A 402 8.11 7.69 -5.15
CA THR A 402 8.60 8.27 -3.89
C THR A 402 9.15 7.22 -2.94
N ALA A 403 8.85 5.94 -3.17
CA ALA A 403 9.37 4.83 -2.38
C ALA A 403 10.09 3.82 -3.27
N LEU A 404 11.08 3.18 -2.67
CA LEU A 404 12.02 2.26 -3.30
C LEU A 404 12.13 1.00 -2.44
N ALA A 405 12.23 -0.16 -3.06
CA ALA A 405 12.57 -1.42 -2.39
C ALA A 405 13.36 -2.32 -3.34
N TYR A 406 14.24 -3.15 -2.78
CA TYR A 406 14.84 -4.30 -3.47
C TYR A 406 14.04 -5.56 -3.20
N SER A 407 13.99 -6.46 -4.17
CA SER A 407 13.66 -7.85 -3.90
C SER A 407 14.72 -8.48 -2.98
N PRO A 408 14.39 -9.53 -2.20
CA PRO A 408 15.34 -10.14 -1.27
C PRO A 408 16.63 -10.65 -1.92
N ASP A 409 16.56 -11.07 -3.19
CA ASP A 409 17.70 -11.51 -4.00
C ASP A 409 18.56 -10.35 -4.56
N GLY A 410 18.11 -9.09 -4.43
CA GLY A 410 18.76 -7.90 -4.98
C GLY A 410 18.70 -7.77 -6.50
N ALA A 411 18.11 -8.73 -7.22
CA ALA A 411 18.04 -8.74 -8.68
C ALA A 411 16.98 -7.77 -9.25
N HIS A 412 15.97 -7.45 -8.44
CA HIS A 412 14.87 -6.60 -8.85
C HIS A 412 14.68 -5.40 -7.93
N ALA A 413 14.13 -4.34 -8.49
CA ALA A 413 13.71 -3.16 -7.74
C ALA A 413 12.22 -2.90 -7.94
N VAL A 414 11.61 -2.31 -6.93
CA VAL A 414 10.23 -1.80 -6.94
C VAL A 414 10.27 -0.30 -6.67
N THR A 415 9.50 0.44 -7.47
CA THR A 415 9.30 1.87 -7.28
C THR A 415 7.81 2.18 -7.21
N ALA A 416 7.35 2.76 -6.11
CA ALA A 416 5.93 3.10 -5.92
C ALA A 416 5.75 4.63 -5.95
N GLU A 417 4.77 5.09 -6.73
CA GLU A 417 4.43 6.50 -6.84
C GLU A 417 3.14 6.87 -6.10
N THR A 418 3.03 8.15 -5.75
CA THR A 418 1.99 8.66 -4.86
C THR A 418 0.85 9.33 -5.56
N GLU A 419 0.89 9.53 -6.87
CA GLU A 419 -0.13 10.35 -7.57
C GLU A 419 -1.15 9.53 -8.33
N SER A 420 -0.75 8.47 -9.04
CA SER A 420 -1.67 7.60 -9.75
C SER A 420 -1.64 6.14 -9.28
N GLY A 421 -0.75 5.84 -8.33
CA GLY A 421 -0.65 4.56 -7.62
C GLY A 421 0.07 3.47 -8.41
N TRP A 422 0.77 3.84 -9.50
CA TRP A 422 1.60 2.90 -10.23
C TRP A 422 2.78 2.42 -9.40
N VAL A 423 3.08 1.15 -9.60
CA VAL A 423 4.22 0.47 -9.01
C VAL A 423 5.01 -0.11 -10.18
N GLY A 424 6.22 0.40 -10.38
CA GLY A 424 7.12 -0.05 -11.43
C GLY A 424 8.06 -1.13 -10.92
N PHE A 425 8.28 -2.14 -11.76
CA PHE A 425 9.23 -3.21 -11.52
C PHE A 425 10.42 -3.08 -12.47
N TRP A 426 11.61 -3.42 -11.98
CA TRP A 426 12.86 -3.19 -12.70
C TRP A 426 13.81 -4.36 -12.53
N ASP A 427 14.47 -4.73 -13.61
CA ASP A 427 15.69 -5.51 -13.55
C ASP A 427 16.84 -4.57 -13.13
N VAL A 428 17.50 -4.89 -12.01
CA VAL A 428 18.53 -4.02 -11.42
C VAL A 428 19.78 -3.96 -12.28
N SER A 429 20.15 -5.08 -12.91
CA SER A 429 21.38 -5.21 -13.67
C SER A 429 21.39 -4.36 -14.94
N SER A 430 20.25 -4.28 -15.62
CA SER A 430 20.08 -3.59 -16.90
C SER A 430 19.36 -2.24 -16.78
N GLY A 431 18.72 -1.98 -15.63
CA GLY A 431 17.89 -0.81 -15.40
C GLY A 431 16.61 -0.78 -16.24
N LYS A 432 16.27 -1.87 -16.91
CA LYS A 432 15.06 -1.96 -17.75
C LYS A 432 13.82 -2.17 -16.89
N SER A 433 12.72 -1.53 -17.29
CA SER A 433 11.41 -1.79 -16.70
C SER A 433 10.92 -3.18 -17.12
N LEU A 434 10.33 -3.89 -16.16
CA LEU A 434 9.59 -5.14 -16.34
C LEU A 434 8.07 -4.89 -16.40
N GLY A 435 7.66 -3.61 -16.41
CA GLY A 435 6.28 -3.18 -16.44
C GLY A 435 5.79 -2.61 -15.11
N PHE A 436 4.52 -2.25 -15.08
CA PHE A 436 3.89 -1.48 -14.01
C PHE A 436 2.54 -2.08 -13.62
N VAL A 437 2.25 -2.07 -12.32
CA VAL A 437 0.99 -2.59 -11.75
C VAL A 437 0.42 -1.59 -10.76
N ARG A 438 -0.90 -1.57 -10.58
CA ARG A 438 -1.59 -0.85 -9.50
C ARG A 438 -2.84 -1.56 -9.02
N ALA A 439 -3.18 -1.34 -7.76
CA ALA A 439 -4.52 -1.65 -7.26
C ALA A 439 -5.54 -0.66 -7.86
N VAL A 440 -6.66 -1.15 -8.37
CA VAL A 440 -7.71 -0.30 -8.93
C VAL A 440 -8.69 0.09 -7.83
N LEU A 441 -8.37 1.12 -7.05
CA LEU A 441 -9.24 1.58 -5.97
C LEU A 441 -10.39 2.47 -6.45
N GLU A 442 -11.45 2.54 -5.65
CA GLU A 442 -12.66 3.35 -5.91
C GLU A 442 -12.43 4.86 -5.83
N ASP A 443 -11.54 5.29 -4.93
CA ASP A 443 -11.21 6.68 -4.69
C ASP A 443 -9.78 6.97 -5.19
N HIS A 444 -9.57 8.02 -5.99
CA HIS A 444 -8.26 8.45 -6.47
C HIS A 444 -7.59 9.43 -5.51
N ALA A 445 -7.24 9.03 -4.29
CA ALA A 445 -6.77 10.00 -3.32
C ALA A 445 -5.46 9.59 -2.66
N TRP A 446 -4.45 9.49 -3.51
CA TRP A 446 -3.14 8.95 -3.23
C TRP A 446 -2.23 10.01 -2.60
N ARG A 447 -1.68 9.68 -1.43
CA ARG A 447 -0.56 10.36 -0.78
C ARG A 447 0.26 9.32 -0.04
N GLY A 448 1.47 9.06 -0.51
CA GLY A 448 2.39 8.10 0.09
C GLY A 448 2.07 6.66 -0.31
N GLY A 449 3.11 5.93 -0.70
CA GLY A 449 3.12 4.48 -0.72
C GLY A 449 4.43 4.01 -0.14
N GLN A 450 4.40 3.19 0.90
CA GLN A 450 5.50 2.31 1.26
C GLN A 450 5.39 1.09 0.34
N ALA A 451 6.51 0.61 -0.16
CA ALA A 451 6.61 -0.67 -0.85
C ALA A 451 7.63 -1.54 -0.11
N GLU A 452 7.31 -2.81 0.09
CA GLU A 452 8.17 -3.74 0.82
C GLU A 452 7.96 -5.16 0.30
N PHE A 453 9.04 -5.94 0.26
CA PHE A 453 8.97 -7.37 -0.02
C PHE A 453 8.73 -8.14 1.27
N ALA A 454 7.95 -9.22 1.19
CA ALA A 454 7.85 -10.16 2.30
C ALA A 454 9.25 -10.76 2.59
N PRO A 455 9.59 -11.04 3.86
CA PRO A 455 10.88 -11.60 4.24
C PRO A 455 11.21 -12.92 3.53
N ASP A 456 10.19 -13.71 3.20
CA ASP A 456 10.30 -14.98 2.46
C ASP A 456 10.43 -14.80 0.93
N GLY A 457 10.34 -13.56 0.44
CA GLY A 457 10.36 -13.24 -0.99
C GLY A 457 9.13 -13.70 -1.76
N SER A 458 8.05 -14.12 -1.10
CA SER A 458 6.86 -14.64 -1.79
C SER A 458 5.90 -13.54 -2.25
N ALA A 459 6.11 -12.30 -1.78
CA ALA A 459 5.16 -11.22 -1.99
C ALA A 459 5.80 -9.84 -2.02
N VAL A 460 5.09 -8.91 -2.65
CA VAL A 460 5.32 -7.47 -2.55
C VAL A 460 4.07 -6.80 -2.00
N ALA A 461 4.22 -5.93 -1.02
CA ALA A 461 3.14 -5.14 -0.44
C ALA A 461 3.34 -3.66 -0.73
N VAL A 462 2.24 -2.96 -1.02
CA VAL A 462 2.24 -1.53 -1.32
C VAL A 462 1.10 -0.85 -0.58
N SER A 463 1.39 0.24 0.13
CA SER A 463 0.36 1.05 0.77
C SER A 463 -0.21 2.10 -0.18
N TYR A 464 -1.50 2.31 -0.01
CA TYR A 464 -2.35 3.14 -0.83
C TYR A 464 -3.21 3.98 0.09
N SER A 465 -2.83 5.24 0.31
CA SER A 465 -3.67 6.16 1.08
C SER A 465 -4.94 6.46 0.32
N THR A 466 -6.09 6.39 1.00
CA THR A 466 -7.33 6.95 0.48
C THR A 466 -7.56 8.27 1.20
N GLY A 467 -7.53 9.39 0.47
CA GLY A 467 -7.70 10.73 1.03
C GLY A 467 -9.09 11.04 1.61
N HIS A 468 -9.93 10.04 1.88
CA HIS A 468 -11.10 10.20 2.74
C HIS A 468 -10.73 9.79 4.18
N PRO A 469 -10.80 10.71 5.17
CA PRO A 469 -10.35 10.44 6.54
C PRO A 469 -11.04 9.25 7.23
N GLY A 470 -12.27 8.93 6.84
CA GLY A 470 -13.00 7.77 7.38
C GLY A 470 -12.68 6.43 6.70
N HIS A 471 -11.91 6.42 5.62
CA HIS A 471 -11.67 5.21 4.82
C HIS A 471 -10.28 4.61 5.06
N GLY A 472 -9.32 5.42 5.51
CA GLY A 472 -7.99 4.92 5.85
C GLY A 472 -7.13 4.65 4.63
N SER A 473 -6.04 3.95 4.83
CA SER A 473 -5.23 3.42 3.74
C SER A 473 -5.57 1.96 3.50
N THR A 474 -5.25 1.49 2.29
CA THR A 474 -5.28 0.09 1.88
C THR A 474 -3.86 -0.38 1.66
N VAL A 475 -3.51 -1.59 2.09
CA VAL A 475 -2.27 -2.25 1.71
C VAL A 475 -2.64 -3.32 0.69
N ALA A 476 -2.13 -3.23 -0.53
CA ALA A 476 -2.26 -4.29 -1.52
C ALA A 476 -1.05 -5.21 -1.43
N VAL A 477 -1.28 -6.51 -1.48
CA VAL A 477 -0.22 -7.53 -1.48
C VAL A 477 -0.35 -8.37 -2.75
N TRP A 478 0.73 -8.48 -3.50
CA TRP A 478 0.79 -9.22 -4.75
C TRP A 478 1.81 -10.36 -4.66
N PRO A 479 1.56 -11.47 -5.37
CA PRO A 479 2.49 -12.59 -5.45
C PRO A 479 3.75 -12.16 -6.19
N TRP A 480 4.90 -12.48 -5.61
CA TRP A 480 6.21 -12.24 -6.21
C TRP A 480 6.89 -13.57 -6.53
N PRO A 481 7.51 -13.72 -7.72
CA PRO A 481 7.58 -12.76 -8.83
C PRO A 481 6.37 -12.78 -9.78
N ASP A 482 5.33 -13.56 -9.50
CA ASP A 482 4.22 -13.81 -10.45
C ASP A 482 3.49 -12.56 -10.95
N VAL A 483 3.46 -11.49 -10.16
CA VAL A 483 2.93 -10.18 -10.58
C VAL A 483 3.65 -9.61 -11.82
N LEU A 484 4.90 -9.98 -12.06
CA LEU A 484 5.65 -9.56 -13.26
C LEU A 484 5.04 -10.11 -14.55
N ARG A 485 4.52 -11.35 -14.53
CA ARG A 485 3.82 -11.93 -15.70
C ARG A 485 2.61 -11.09 -16.07
N ALA A 486 1.90 -10.57 -15.07
CA ALA A 486 0.79 -9.66 -15.28
C ALA A 486 1.24 -8.32 -15.87
N ALA A 487 2.42 -7.83 -15.48
CA ALA A 487 3.05 -6.64 -16.03
C ALA A 487 3.63 -6.84 -17.45
N GLY A 488 3.59 -8.06 -18.01
CA GLY A 488 4.08 -8.35 -19.36
C GLY A 488 5.61 -8.49 -19.46
N ALA A 489 6.26 -8.86 -18.35
CA ALA A 489 7.69 -9.19 -18.26
C ALA A 489 8.01 -10.59 -18.79
#